data_AF-A0A973PYJ2-F1
#
_entry.id   AF-A0A973PYJ2-F1
#
_cell.length_a   1.000
_cell.length_b   1.000
_cell.length_c   1.000
_cell.angle_alpha   90.00
_cell.angle_beta   90.00
_cell.angle_gamma   90.00
#
_symmetry.space_group_name_H-M   'P 1'
#
loop_
_entity.id
_entity.type
_entity.pdbx_description
1 polymer ?
#
loop_
_entity_poly.entity_id
_entity_poly.type
_entity_poly.pdbx_seq_one_letter_code
_entity_poly.pdbx_strand_id
1 'polypeptide(L)'
;MPRTLTVGLDGVPESRAAAEWAARDARWRGLPLRLVHVWEGVPDAMAESSVLGAETLRHWSERVARAAAAGLAARPRGGVGA
;
A
#
# COMPACT_ATOMS: atom_id res chain seq x y z
N MET A 1 23.95 3.03 -1.79
CA MET A 1 22.60 2.47 -2.01
C MET A 1 21.58 3.60 -1.97
N PRO A 2 20.65 3.73 -2.93
CA PRO A 2 19.63 4.76 -2.87
C PRO A 2 18.76 4.55 -1.63
N ARG A 3 18.47 5.61 -0.88
CA ARG A 3 17.56 5.56 0.26
C ARG A 3 16.13 5.39 -0.27
N THR A 4 15.37 4.44 0.28
CA THR A 4 13.98 4.18 -0.10
C THR A 4 13.06 4.49 1.08
N LEU A 5 12.04 5.30 0.85
CA LEU A 5 11.00 5.54 1.86
C LEU A 5 9.98 4.40 1.76
N THR A 6 9.73 3.69 2.86
CA THR A 6 8.81 2.54 2.90
C THR A 6 7.62 2.86 3.81
N VAL A 7 6.40 2.55 3.37
CA VAL A 7 5.18 2.74 4.15
C VAL A 7 4.34 1.47 4.15
N GLY A 8 3.85 1.09 5.33
CA GLY A 8 2.94 -0.02 5.55
C GLY A 8 1.49 0.39 5.35
N LEU A 9 0.70 -0.52 4.81
CA LEU A 9 -0.74 -0.41 4.62
C LEU A 9 -1.41 -1.60 5.29
N ASP A 10 -2.53 -1.34 5.96
CA ASP A 10 -3.41 -2.29 6.64
C ASP A 10 -4.89 -2.14 6.18
N GLY A 11 -5.14 -1.24 5.22
CA GLY A 11 -6.46 -1.01 4.63
C GLY A 11 -7.30 0.05 5.34
N VAL A 12 -6.83 0.59 6.47
CA VAL A 12 -7.55 1.65 7.19
C VAL A 12 -7.26 3.05 6.62
N PRO A 13 -8.14 4.04 6.84
CA PRO A 13 -7.92 5.41 6.36
C PRO A 13 -6.60 6.04 6.82
N GLU A 14 -6.14 5.70 8.02
CA GLU A 14 -4.92 6.24 8.64
C GLU A 14 -3.67 5.79 7.88
N SER A 15 -3.59 4.51 7.51
CA SER A 15 -2.45 4.02 6.72
C SER A 15 -2.44 4.61 5.31
N ARG A 16 -3.62 4.91 4.74
CA ARG A 16 -3.72 5.68 3.49
C ARG A 16 -3.19 7.10 3.65
N ALA A 17 -3.56 7.81 4.72
CA ALA A 17 -3.05 9.15 4.98
C ALA A 17 -1.51 9.15 5.15
N ALA A 18 -0.96 8.13 5.81
CA ALA A 18 0.48 7.92 5.92
C ALA A 18 1.14 7.72 4.54
N ALA A 19 0.52 6.93 3.65
CA ALA A 19 1.00 6.73 2.28
C ALA A 19 0.96 8.02 1.45
N GLU A 20 -0.04 8.88 1.66
CA GLU A 20 -0.13 10.20 1.01
C GLU A 20 0.97 11.15 1.48
N TRP A 21 1.24 11.19 2.78
CA TRP A 21 2.37 11.94 3.33
C TRP A 21 3.70 11.43 2.75
N ALA A 22 3.90 10.11 2.76
CA ALA A 22 5.09 9.44 2.27
C ALA A 22 5.35 9.71 0.79
N ALA A 23 4.31 9.73 -0.04
CA ALA A 23 4.42 10.05 -1.46
C ALA A 23 4.83 11.50 -1.70
N ARG A 24 4.34 12.45 -0.90
CA ARG A 24 4.82 13.84 -0.96
C ARG A 24 6.28 13.89 -0.55
N ASP A 25 6.64 13.35 0.61
CA ASP A 25 8.01 13.44 1.13
C ASP A 25 9.04 12.77 0.21
N ALA A 26 8.73 11.58 -0.32
CA ALA A 26 9.58 10.88 -1.29
C ALA A 26 9.80 11.72 -2.56
N ARG A 27 8.77 12.40 -3.07
CA ARG A 27 8.89 13.30 -4.23
C ARG A 27 9.75 14.52 -3.93
N TRP A 28 9.57 15.14 -2.76
CA TRP A 28 10.36 16.30 -2.33
C TRP A 28 11.84 15.95 -2.17
N ARG A 29 12.14 14.72 -1.73
CA ARG A 29 13.52 14.22 -1.52
C ARG A 29 14.13 13.51 -2.73
N GLY A 30 13.37 13.32 -3.83
CA GLY A 30 13.81 12.55 -4.99
C GLY A 30 14.10 11.08 -4.67
N LEU A 31 13.38 10.48 -3.71
CA LEU A 31 13.57 9.10 -3.27
C LEU A 31 12.49 8.18 -3.85
N PRO A 32 12.82 6.90 -4.13
CA PRO A 32 11.81 5.88 -4.39
C PRO A 32 10.88 5.68 -3.19
N LEU A 33 9.59 5.50 -3.47
CA LEU A 33 8.58 5.10 -2.49
C LEU A 33 8.24 3.61 -2.67
N ARG A 34 8.24 2.85 -1.57
CA ARG A 34 7.79 1.46 -1.53
C ARG A 34 6.56 1.33 -0.63
N LEU A 35 5.45 0.89 -1.22
CA LEU A 35 4.23 0.54 -0.48
C LEU A 35 4.28 -0.95 -0.12
N VAL A 36 3.97 -1.28 1.13
CA VAL A 36 3.89 -2.66 1.62
C VAL A 36 2.54 -2.87 2.28
N HIS A 37 1.82 -3.92 1.92
CA HIS A 37 0.61 -4.32 2.64
C HIS A 37 0.88 -5.64 3.36
N VAL A 38 0.63 -5.67 4.67
CA VAL A 38 0.79 -6.87 5.50
C VAL A 38 -0.60 -7.28 5.97
N TRP A 39 -0.91 -8.56 5.81
CA TRP A 39 -2.15 -9.16 6.27
C TRP A 39 -1.83 -10.42 7.05
N GLU A 40 -2.62 -10.69 8.09
CA GLU A 40 -2.49 -11.93 8.85
C GLU A 40 -3.12 -13.08 8.03
N GLY A 41 -2.31 -14.09 7.72
CA GLY A 41 -2.79 -15.30 7.07
C GLY A 41 -3.78 -16.04 7.95
N VAL A 42 -4.78 -16.67 7.35
CA VAL A 42 -5.55 -17.70 8.09
C VAL A 42 -4.64 -18.91 8.34
N PRO A 43 -4.76 -19.59 9.49
CA PRO A 43 -4.04 -20.82 9.74
C PRO A 43 -4.23 -21.83 8.61
N ASP A 44 -3.18 -22.59 8.25
CA ASP A 44 -3.20 -23.50 7.10
C ASP A 44 -4.39 -24.47 7.11
N ALA A 45 -4.78 -24.96 8.29
CA ALA A 45 -5.96 -25.81 8.48
C ALA A 45 -7.30 -25.15 8.07
N MET A 46 -7.41 -23.82 8.17
CA MET A 46 -8.57 -23.05 7.68
C MET A 46 -8.43 -22.68 6.20
N ALA A 47 -7.21 -22.52 5.70
CA ALA A 47 -6.94 -22.26 4.28
C ALA A 47 -7.35 -23.44 3.39
N GLU A 48 -7.13 -24.68 3.87
CA GLU A 48 -7.54 -25.92 3.18
C GLU A 48 -9.08 -26.12 3.17
N SER A 49 -9.79 -25.55 4.15
CA SER A 49 -11.24 -25.65 4.30
C SER A 49 -12.03 -24.51 3.63
N SER A 50 -11.35 -23.45 3.18
CA SER A 50 -11.99 -22.22 2.69
C SER A 50 -12.25 -22.28 1.17
N VAL A 51 -13.47 -21.94 0.75
CA VAL A 51 -13.89 -21.76 -0.66
C VAL A 51 -13.07 -20.69 -1.40
N LEU A 52 -12.30 -19.88 -0.67
CA LEU A 52 -11.34 -18.91 -1.20
C LEU A 52 -9.93 -19.46 -0.97
N GLY A 53 -9.38 -20.21 -1.93
CA GLY A 53 -8.01 -20.73 -1.86
C GLY A 53 -6.97 -19.62 -1.67
N ALA A 54 -5.74 -19.98 -1.27
CA ALA A 54 -4.66 -19.04 -0.95
C ALA A 54 -4.42 -17.94 -2.02
N GLU A 55 -4.62 -18.26 -3.30
CA GLU A 55 -4.54 -17.30 -4.40
C GLU A 55 -5.61 -16.22 -4.35
N THR A 56 -6.83 -16.58 -3.96
CA THR A 56 -7.92 -15.61 -3.80
C THR A 56 -7.62 -14.70 -2.63
N LEU A 57 -7.17 -15.24 -1.50
CA LEU A 57 -6.76 -14.46 -0.32
C LEU A 57 -5.61 -13.50 -0.64
N ARG A 58 -4.62 -13.95 -1.43
CA ARG A 58 -3.54 -13.12 -1.99
C ARG A 58 -4.07 -12.03 -2.92
N HIS A 59 -5.02 -12.35 -3.79
CA HIS A 59 -5.63 -11.38 -4.68
C HIS A 59 -6.40 -10.30 -3.91
N TRP A 60 -7.16 -10.68 -2.88
CA TRP A 60 -7.88 -9.75 -1.99
C TRP A 60 -6.91 -8.83 -1.24
N SER A 61 -5.76 -9.35 -0.79
CA SER A 61 -4.77 -8.59 -0.02
C SER A 61 -3.95 -7.61 -0.88
N GLU A 62 -3.64 -7.94 -2.13
CA GLU A 62 -2.93 -7.01 -3.03
C GLU A 62 -3.74 -5.75 -3.38
N ARG A 63 -5.07 -5.78 -3.21
CA ARG A 63 -5.94 -4.66 -3.59
C ARG A 63 -5.63 -3.39 -2.79
N VAL A 64 -5.26 -3.50 -1.52
CA VAL A 64 -5.01 -2.32 -0.67
C VAL A 64 -3.81 -1.54 -1.19
N ALA A 65 -2.68 -2.21 -1.42
CA ALA A 65 -1.48 -1.58 -1.96
C ALA A 65 -1.71 -1.02 -3.37
N ARG A 66 -2.42 -1.76 -4.23
CA ARG A 66 -2.73 -1.31 -5.60
C ARG A 66 -3.68 -0.11 -5.61
N ALA A 67 -4.71 -0.11 -4.78
CA ALA A 67 -5.65 1.01 -4.67
C ALA A 67 -4.96 2.27 -4.14
N ALA A 68 -4.07 2.13 -3.15
CA ALA A 68 -3.25 3.23 -2.66
C ALA A 68 -2.32 3.76 -3.76
N ALA A 69 -1.61 2.89 -4.48
CA ALA A 69 -0.74 3.28 -5.59
C ALA A 69 -1.52 4.03 -6.68
N ALA A 70 -2.69 3.51 -7.08
CA ALA A 70 -3.55 4.15 -8.07
C ALA A 70 -4.02 5.55 -7.61
N GLY A 71 -4.44 5.67 -6.35
CA GLY A 71 -4.85 6.96 -5.77
C GLY A 71 -3.71 7.99 -5.72
N LEU A 72 -2.48 7.53 -5.46
CA LEU A 72 -1.29 8.38 -5.49
C LEU A 72 -0.90 8.80 -6.91
N ALA A 73 -0.99 7.88 -7.88
CA ALA A 73 -0.67 8.14 -9.27
C ALA A 73 -1.68 9.07 -9.96
N ALA A 74 -2.97 8.94 -9.62
CA ALA A 74 -4.05 9.75 -10.18
C ALA A 74 -4.04 11.22 -9.72
N ARG A 75 -3.14 11.61 -8.80
CA ARG A 75 -3.06 12.97 -8.26
C ARG A 75 -1.79 13.70 -8.73
N PRO A 76 -1.63 13.97 -10.05
CA PRO A 76 -0.52 14.77 -10.54
C PRO A 76 -0.63 16.16 -9.94
N ARG A 77 0.51 16.67 -9.44
CA ARG A 77 0.71 17.99 -8.80
C ARG A 77 -0.58 18.74 -8.44
N GLY A 78 -1.06 18.56 -7.21
CA GLY A 78 -1.79 19.65 -6.55
C GLY A 78 -0.77 20.74 -6.23
N GLY A 79 -0.81 21.86 -6.97
CA GLY A 79 0.06 22.99 -6.73
C GLY A 79 -0.09 23.47 -5.29
N VAL A 80 1.03 23.64 -4.59
CA VAL A 80 1.09 24.47 -3.40
C VAL A 80 1.69 25.78 -3.86
N GLY A 81 0.82 26.70 -4.24
CA GLY A 81 1.08 28.12 -4.09
C GLY A 81 0.44 28.54 -2.78
N ALA A 82 1.27 28.87 -1.79
CA ALA A 82 1.02 29.76 -0.67
C ALA A 82 2.40 30.13 -0.10
#